data_AF-A0A3D5C2Z4-F1
#
_entry.id   AF-A0A3D5C2Z4-F1
#
_cell.length_a   1.000
_cell.length_b   1.000
_cell.length_c   1.000
_cell.angle_alpha   90.00
_cell.angle_beta   90.00
_cell.angle_gamma   90.00
#
_symmetry.space_group_name_H-M   'P 1'
#
loop_
_entity.id
_entity.type
_entity.pdbx_description
1 polymer ?
#
loop_
_entity_poly.entity_id
_entity_poly.type
_entity_poly.pdbx_seq_one_letter_code
_entity_poly.pdbx_strand_id
1 'polypeptide(L)'
;ERGTYHCIQRTWSDGDVITLDLAMPVVAMETDPRAADFQGKLAVMRGPLLYCFEGIDNPECSVRAISIAPGTRIRPFEAGTEPEALFQPASDLPHFTSIEQPDLLGGVTILRGPAANLDGSEITAIPYYAWTNRDPSAMRIWVDNSESAT
;
A
#
# COMPACT_ATOMS: atom_id res chain seq x y z
N GLU A 1 22.64 -5.22 0.51
CA GLU A 1 21.62 -6.21 0.95
C GLU A 1 20.47 -5.46 1.63
N ARG A 2 19.38 -6.13 2.02
CA ARG A 2 18.34 -5.49 2.84
C ARG A 2 18.86 -5.20 4.23
N GLY A 3 18.35 -4.13 4.85
CA GLY A 3 18.71 -3.81 6.24
C GLY A 3 20.18 -3.47 6.45
N THR A 4 20.88 -3.06 5.39
CA THR A 4 22.28 -2.64 5.45
C THR A 4 22.41 -1.12 5.41
N TYR A 5 23.48 -0.62 6.00
CA TYR A 5 23.85 0.78 5.92
C TYR A 5 24.71 1.04 4.68
N HIS A 6 24.40 2.13 3.95
CA HIS A 6 25.31 2.69 2.96
C HIS A 6 26.24 3.68 3.66
N CYS A 7 27.50 3.32 3.84
CA CYS A 7 28.47 4.15 4.55
C CYS A 7 29.19 5.09 3.56
N ILE A 8 29.07 6.40 3.77
CA ILE A 8 29.81 7.42 3.02
C ILE A 8 31.01 7.86 3.86
N GLN A 9 32.20 7.40 3.50
CA GLN A 9 33.45 7.74 4.19
C GLN A 9 34.20 8.84 3.46
N ARG A 10 34.12 10.07 3.99
CA ARG A 10 34.84 11.25 3.48
C ARG A 10 35.08 12.27 4.59
N THR A 11 35.92 13.26 4.33
CA THR A 11 35.96 14.49 5.13
C THR A 11 34.78 15.38 4.73
N TRP A 12 34.04 15.84 5.73
CA TRP A 12 32.89 16.73 5.56
C TRP A 12 33.31 18.17 5.82
N SER A 13 32.72 19.09 5.06
CA SER A 13 32.91 20.54 5.16
C SER A 13 31.55 21.23 5.32
N ASP A 14 31.57 22.46 5.82
CA ASP A 14 30.37 23.29 5.86
C ASP A 14 29.77 23.44 4.45
N GLY A 15 28.45 23.27 4.35
CA GLY A 15 27.71 23.31 3.08
C GLY A 15 27.64 21.99 2.28
N ASP A 16 28.27 20.88 2.73
CA ASP A 16 28.05 19.58 2.10
C ASP A 16 26.57 19.12 2.23
N VAL A 17 26.01 18.53 1.17
CA VAL A 17 24.62 18.05 1.11
C VAL A 17 24.57 16.60 0.64
N ILE A 18 23.74 15.78 1.30
CA ILE A 18 23.35 14.45 0.83
C ILE A 18 21.88 14.50 0.42
N THR A 19 21.58 14.10 -0.80
CA THR A 19 20.20 13.89 -1.27
C THR A 19 19.93 12.40 -1.35
N LEU A 20 18.83 11.96 -0.77
CA LEU A 20 18.37 10.57 -0.82
C LEU A 20 17.05 10.52 -1.60
N ASP A 21 17.04 9.77 -2.70
CA ASP A 21 15.83 9.42 -3.41
C ASP A 21 15.47 7.97 -3.08
N LEU A 22 14.42 7.80 -2.28
CA LEU A 22 13.94 6.49 -1.84
C LEU A 22 12.58 6.22 -2.47
N ALA A 23 12.58 5.28 -3.41
CA ALA A 23 11.38 4.69 -3.97
C ALA A 23 10.40 4.20 -2.88
N MET A 24 9.18 4.74 -2.87
CA MET A 24 8.06 4.27 -2.02
C MET A 24 6.87 3.79 -2.85
N PRO A 25 7.00 2.65 -3.56
CA PRO A 25 5.88 2.09 -4.33
C PRO A 25 4.80 1.53 -3.41
N VAL A 26 3.60 1.33 -3.97
CA VAL A 26 2.56 0.55 -3.30
C VAL A 26 2.88 -0.93 -3.48
N VAL A 27 2.98 -1.66 -2.38
CA VAL A 27 3.39 -3.06 -2.35
C VAL A 27 2.47 -3.89 -1.48
N ALA A 28 2.42 -5.19 -1.75
CA ALA A 28 1.76 -6.16 -0.89
C ALA A 28 2.70 -6.56 0.26
N MET A 29 2.14 -6.72 1.46
CA MET A 29 2.74 -7.51 2.52
C MET A 29 1.94 -8.80 2.61
N GLU A 30 2.61 -9.92 2.38
CA GLU A 30 2.06 -11.26 2.48
C GLU A 30 2.50 -11.89 3.80
N THR A 31 1.77 -12.92 4.23
CA THR A 31 2.12 -13.67 5.44
C THR A 31 2.77 -15.00 5.08
N ASP A 32 3.62 -15.50 5.98
CA ASP A 32 4.13 -16.87 5.91
C ASP A 32 2.97 -17.88 5.80
N PRO A 33 3.08 -18.92 4.94
CA PRO A 33 2.05 -19.94 4.74
C PRO A 33 1.59 -20.67 6.01
N ARG A 34 2.40 -20.66 7.09
CA ARG A 34 2.04 -21.28 8.37
C ARG A 34 1.00 -20.49 9.15
N ALA A 35 0.79 -19.22 8.83
CA ALA A 35 -0.24 -18.40 9.45
C ALA A 35 -1.59 -18.63 8.75
N ALA A 36 -2.33 -19.63 9.23
CA ALA A 36 -3.56 -20.12 8.60
C ALA A 36 -4.62 -19.01 8.40
N ASP A 37 -4.75 -18.09 9.36
CA ASP A 37 -5.78 -17.03 9.32
C ASP A 37 -5.56 -15.99 8.20
N PHE A 38 -4.34 -15.94 7.63
CA PHE A 38 -3.95 -14.97 6.60
C PHE A 38 -3.76 -15.61 5.22
N GLN A 39 -4.09 -16.90 5.06
CA GLN A 39 -4.01 -17.55 3.75
C GLN A 39 -4.91 -16.84 2.72
N GLY A 40 -4.33 -16.55 1.54
CA GLY A 40 -5.01 -15.82 0.47
C GLY A 40 -5.25 -14.33 0.78
N LYS A 41 -4.63 -13.78 1.83
CA LYS A 41 -4.75 -12.37 2.21
C LYS A 41 -3.45 -11.62 2.01
N LEU A 42 -3.58 -10.33 1.72
CA LEU A 42 -2.47 -9.38 1.72
C LEU A 42 -2.84 -8.11 2.50
N ALA A 43 -1.82 -7.41 2.96
CA ALA A 43 -1.94 -6.03 3.42
C ALA A 43 -1.26 -5.09 2.43
N VAL A 44 -1.76 -3.85 2.32
CA VAL A 44 -1.19 -2.84 1.40
C VAL A 44 -0.23 -1.94 2.16
N MET A 45 0.95 -1.69 1.59
CA MET A 45 1.97 -0.82 2.16
C MET A 45 2.47 0.19 1.13
N ARG A 46 2.94 1.35 1.61
CA ARG A 46 3.71 2.32 0.82
C ARG A 46 4.86 2.87 1.65
N GLY A 47 6.09 2.62 1.20
CA GLY A 47 7.27 2.93 1.99
C GLY A 47 7.22 2.21 3.36
N PRO A 48 7.45 2.91 4.48
CA PRO A 48 7.41 2.30 5.81
C PRO A 48 5.99 2.15 6.39
N LEU A 49 4.96 2.64 5.67
CA LEU A 49 3.61 2.74 6.22
C LEU A 49 2.74 1.56 5.78
N LEU A 50 2.10 0.93 6.78
CA LEU A 50 1.00 0.00 6.60
C LEU A 50 -0.31 0.77 6.44
N TYR A 51 -1.18 0.31 5.53
CA TYR A 51 -2.48 0.91 5.27
C TYR A 51 -3.62 0.03 5.78
N CYS A 52 -4.78 0.64 5.98
CA CYS A 52 -6.02 -0.04 6.33
C CYS A 52 -7.22 0.56 5.59
N PHE A 53 -8.26 -0.25 5.43
CA PHE A 53 -9.53 0.15 4.85
C PHE A 53 -10.51 0.46 5.98
N GLU A 54 -11.00 1.70 6.03
CA GLU A 54 -11.97 2.15 7.02
C GLU A 54 -13.35 2.32 6.38
N GLY A 55 -14.42 1.96 7.10
CA GLY A 55 -15.78 1.93 6.55
C GLY A 55 -16.27 3.31 6.08
N ILE A 56 -15.84 4.38 6.76
CA ILE A 56 -16.20 5.76 6.37
C ILE A 56 -15.65 6.15 5.00
N ASP A 57 -14.52 5.57 4.57
CA ASP A 57 -13.92 5.83 3.25
C ASP A 57 -14.43 4.88 2.16
N ASN A 58 -15.17 3.84 2.55
CA ASN A 58 -15.64 2.77 1.67
C ASN A 58 -17.14 2.50 1.87
N PRO A 59 -18.03 3.51 1.78
CA PRO A 59 -19.44 3.38 2.15
C PRO A 59 -20.23 2.41 1.28
N GLU A 60 -19.76 2.18 0.04
CA GLU A 60 -20.40 1.28 -0.92
C GLU A 60 -20.21 -0.20 -0.59
N CYS A 61 -19.37 -0.54 0.41
CA CYS A 61 -19.11 -1.92 0.76
C CYS A 61 -18.79 -2.12 2.24
N SER A 62 -19.10 -3.33 2.73
CA SER A 62 -18.56 -3.74 4.02
C SER A 62 -17.04 -3.92 3.89
N VAL A 63 -16.26 -3.32 4.80
CA VAL A 63 -14.80 -3.57 4.87
C VAL A 63 -14.46 -5.05 5.05
N ARG A 64 -15.40 -5.88 5.51
CA ARG A 64 -15.23 -7.33 5.59
C ARG A 64 -15.28 -8.04 4.23
N ALA A 65 -15.92 -7.43 3.24
CA ALA A 65 -16.09 -7.94 1.88
C ALA A 65 -15.10 -7.34 0.87
N ILE A 66 -14.23 -6.43 1.30
CA ILE A 66 -13.18 -5.86 0.47
C ILE A 66 -12.24 -6.98 0.02
N SER A 67 -12.08 -7.08 -1.29
CA SER A 67 -11.10 -7.93 -1.96
C SER A 67 -10.46 -7.16 -3.11
N ILE A 68 -9.15 -7.31 -3.26
CA ILE A 68 -8.39 -6.70 -4.35
C ILE A 68 -8.81 -7.34 -5.66
N ALA A 69 -9.08 -6.54 -6.69
CA ALA A 69 -9.50 -7.04 -8.00
C ALA A 69 -8.44 -7.96 -8.64
N PRO A 70 -8.84 -9.02 -9.37
CA PRO A 70 -7.90 -9.89 -10.06
C PRO A 70 -7.05 -9.14 -11.09
N GLY A 71 -5.78 -9.54 -11.21
CA GLY A 71 -4.83 -8.88 -12.12
C GLY A 71 -4.35 -7.51 -11.66
N THR A 72 -4.76 -7.04 -10.48
CA THR A 72 -4.22 -5.81 -9.89
C THR A 72 -2.71 -5.94 -9.70
N ARG A 73 -1.96 -4.98 -10.23
CA ARG A 73 -0.51 -4.90 -10.09
C ARG A 73 -0.14 -4.44 -8.69
N ILE A 74 -0.12 -5.38 -7.76
CA ILE A 74 0.40 -5.23 -6.42
C ILE A 74 1.18 -6.50 -6.08
N ARG A 75 2.43 -6.35 -5.64
CA ARG A 75 3.32 -7.49 -5.36
C ARG A 75 4.14 -7.22 -4.11
N PRO A 76 4.66 -8.26 -3.45
CA PRO A 76 5.66 -8.09 -2.42
C PRO A 76 6.81 -7.23 -2.90
N PHE A 77 7.28 -6.33 -2.05
CA PHE A 77 8.54 -5.63 -2.34
C PHE A 77 9.67 -6.65 -2.32
N GLU A 78 10.43 -6.74 -3.41
CA GLU A 78 11.68 -7.51 -3.51
C GLU A 78 12.87 -6.55 -3.67
N ALA A 79 13.98 -6.82 -2.96
CA ALA A 79 15.13 -5.91 -3.01
C ALA A 79 15.90 -6.20 -4.29
N GLY A 80 16.26 -5.14 -5.02
CA GLY A 80 16.83 -5.26 -6.35
C GLY A 80 15.78 -5.32 -7.47
N THR A 81 14.47 -5.27 -7.15
CA THR A 81 13.48 -4.90 -8.15
C THR A 81 13.67 -3.44 -8.51
N GLU A 82 13.93 -3.17 -9.79
CA GLU A 82 14.03 -1.81 -10.30
C GLU A 82 12.76 -1.04 -9.95
N PRO A 83 12.86 0.12 -9.26
CA PRO A 83 11.69 0.89 -8.83
C PRO A 83 10.72 1.16 -9.98
N GLU A 84 11.23 1.42 -11.18
CA GLU A 84 10.44 1.66 -12.38
C GLU A 84 9.48 0.50 -12.70
N ALA A 85 9.85 -0.76 -12.38
CA ALA A 85 8.99 -1.92 -12.54
C ALA A 85 7.84 -1.98 -11.50
N LEU A 86 7.83 -1.10 -10.50
CA LEU A 86 6.74 -0.92 -9.53
C LEU A 86 6.01 0.42 -9.74
N PHE A 87 6.62 1.39 -10.45
CA PHE A 87 6.08 2.73 -10.67
C PHE A 87 5.43 2.99 -12.03
N GLN A 88 5.55 2.09 -13.02
CA GLN A 88 5.04 2.36 -14.37
C GLN A 88 3.51 2.56 -14.42
N PRO A 89 3.02 3.80 -14.62
CA PRO A 89 1.59 4.09 -14.78
C PRO A 89 1.06 3.68 -16.17
N ALA A 90 1.97 3.28 -17.07
CA ALA A 90 1.69 3.00 -18.47
C ALA A 90 1.30 1.52 -18.75
N SER A 91 1.01 0.72 -17.72
CA SER A 91 0.38 -0.59 -17.95
C SER A 91 -1.13 -0.45 -17.84
N ASP A 92 -1.87 -0.96 -18.82
CA ASP A 92 -3.35 -1.05 -18.81
C ASP A 92 -3.91 -1.95 -17.67
N LEU A 93 -3.03 -2.48 -16.81
CA LEU A 93 -3.42 -3.29 -15.66
C LEU A 93 -3.92 -2.42 -14.50
N PRO A 94 -4.97 -2.85 -13.80
CA PRO A 94 -5.44 -2.19 -12.59
C PRO A 94 -4.33 -2.06 -11.54
N HIS A 95 -4.23 -0.94 -10.83
CA HIS A 95 -3.20 -0.71 -9.81
C HIS A 95 -3.70 0.24 -8.72
N PHE A 96 -2.95 0.32 -7.61
CA PHE A 96 -3.18 1.34 -6.58
C PHE A 96 -2.47 2.65 -6.91
N THR A 97 -3.18 3.76 -6.77
CA THR A 97 -2.64 5.11 -6.87
C THR A 97 -2.45 5.72 -5.48
N SER A 98 -1.39 6.50 -5.29
CA SER A 98 -1.16 7.26 -4.07
C SER A 98 -1.56 8.72 -4.27
N ILE A 99 -2.42 9.24 -3.39
CA ILE A 99 -2.98 10.59 -3.52
C ILE A 99 -2.76 11.33 -2.20
N GLU A 100 -2.10 12.48 -2.25
CA GLU A 100 -1.95 13.35 -1.08
C GLU A 100 -3.27 14.05 -0.76
N GLN A 101 -3.62 14.06 0.52
CA GLN A 101 -4.83 14.68 1.08
C GLN A 101 -4.41 15.59 2.24
N PRO A 102 -4.03 16.85 1.97
CA PRO A 102 -3.49 17.75 2.99
C PRO A 102 -4.49 18.10 4.10
N ASP A 103 -5.79 18.10 3.78
CA ASP A 103 -6.85 18.49 4.71
C ASP A 103 -7.49 17.29 5.45
N LEU A 104 -7.16 16.06 5.05
CA LEU A 104 -7.65 14.85 5.69
C LEU A 104 -6.69 14.42 6.79
N LEU A 105 -7.20 14.22 8.02
CA LEU A 105 -6.45 13.62 9.12
C LEU A 105 -5.11 14.32 9.43
N GLY A 106 -5.04 15.64 9.24
CA GLY A 106 -3.81 16.43 9.46
C GLY A 106 -2.76 16.29 8.36
N GLY A 107 -3.14 15.77 7.19
CA GLY A 107 -2.27 15.58 6.04
C GLY A 107 -1.83 14.13 5.91
N VAL A 108 -2.52 13.35 5.08
CA VAL A 108 -2.19 11.95 4.81
C VAL A 108 -2.07 11.68 3.32
N THR A 109 -1.31 10.66 2.95
CA THR A 109 -1.43 10.04 1.63
C THR A 109 -2.45 8.91 1.73
N ILE A 110 -3.47 8.90 0.89
CA ILE A 110 -4.39 7.77 0.74
C ILE A 110 -3.96 6.89 -0.42
N LEU A 111 -4.39 5.64 -0.41
CA LEU A 111 -4.28 4.74 -1.54
C LEU A 111 -5.66 4.44 -2.11
N ARG A 112 -5.82 4.58 -3.42
CA ARG A 112 -7.03 4.18 -4.14
C ARG A 112 -6.72 3.07 -5.12
N GLY A 113 -7.55 2.04 -5.15
CA GLY A 113 -7.33 0.92 -6.05
C GLY A 113 -8.60 0.14 -6.36
N PRO A 114 -8.53 -0.78 -7.32
CA PRO A 114 -9.67 -1.54 -7.82
C PRO A 114 -10.13 -2.61 -6.82
N ALA A 115 -11.45 -2.78 -6.70
CA ALA A 115 -12.06 -3.83 -5.88
C ALA A 115 -12.77 -4.87 -6.75
N ALA A 116 -12.66 -6.15 -6.38
CA ALA A 116 -13.26 -7.26 -7.14
C ALA A 116 -14.80 -7.22 -7.13
N ASN A 117 -15.39 -6.77 -6.02
CA ASN A 117 -16.80 -6.96 -5.72
C ASN A 117 -17.65 -5.68 -5.87
N LEU A 118 -17.14 -4.63 -6.53
CA LEU A 118 -17.77 -3.30 -6.56
C LEU A 118 -18.07 -2.73 -7.95
N ASP A 119 -18.37 -3.56 -8.95
CA ASP A 119 -18.78 -3.11 -10.30
C ASP A 119 -17.87 -2.03 -10.91
N GLY A 120 -16.55 -2.14 -10.69
CA GLY A 120 -15.55 -1.18 -11.17
C GLY A 120 -15.27 0.01 -10.23
N SER A 121 -15.89 0.06 -9.05
CA SER A 121 -15.61 1.07 -8.02
C SER A 121 -14.28 0.80 -7.31
N GLU A 122 -13.65 1.89 -6.87
CA GLU A 122 -12.39 1.84 -6.13
C GLU A 122 -12.61 1.73 -4.63
N ILE A 123 -11.68 1.07 -3.95
CA ILE A 123 -11.52 1.07 -2.50
C ILE A 123 -10.45 2.09 -2.10
N THR A 124 -10.68 2.75 -0.97
CA THR A 124 -9.77 3.73 -0.39
C THR A 124 -9.15 3.19 0.89
N ALA A 125 -7.83 3.28 1.01
CA ALA A 125 -7.09 2.95 2.22
C ALA A 125 -6.38 4.19 2.78
N ILE A 126 -6.35 4.30 4.10
CA ILE A 126 -5.60 5.32 4.85
C ILE A 126 -4.43 4.68 5.61
N PRO A 127 -3.39 5.45 6.01
CA PRO A 127 -2.35 4.93 6.88
C PRO A 127 -2.94 4.37 8.17
N TYR A 128 -2.52 3.17 8.57
CA TYR A 128 -3.11 2.45 9.72
C TYR A 128 -3.06 3.27 11.02
N TYR A 129 -1.98 4.03 11.24
CA TYR A 129 -1.85 4.87 12.43
C TYR A 129 -2.95 5.95 12.54
N ALA A 130 -3.57 6.34 11.41
CA ALA A 130 -4.55 7.42 11.34
C ALA A 130 -6.00 6.93 11.54
N TRP A 131 -6.23 5.61 11.56
CA TRP A 131 -7.52 5.01 11.89
C TRP A 131 -8.03 5.47 13.28
N THR A 132 -9.34 5.40 13.50
CA THR A 132 -10.04 5.77 14.75
C THR A 132 -9.91 7.23 15.19
N ASN A 133 -9.55 8.13 14.27
CA ASN A 133 -9.54 9.59 14.49
C ASN A 133 -10.77 10.30 13.87
N ARG A 134 -11.78 9.55 13.46
CA ARG A 134 -13.06 10.02 12.87
C ARG A 134 -14.23 9.26 13.53
N ASP A 135 -15.38 9.18 12.85
CA ASP A 135 -16.54 8.48 13.36
C ASP A 135 -16.31 6.96 13.51
N PRO A 136 -16.97 6.30 14.48
CA PRO A 136 -16.87 4.86 14.66
C PRO A 136 -17.27 4.11 13.38
N SER A 137 -16.34 3.32 12.86
CA SER A 137 -16.59 2.46 11.70
C SER A 137 -15.72 1.19 11.76
N ALA A 138 -16.11 0.17 11.00
CA ALA A 138 -15.31 -1.05 10.90
C ALA A 138 -14.01 -0.79 10.12
N MET A 139 -12.96 -1.55 10.43
CA MET A 139 -11.66 -1.45 9.76
C MET A 139 -11.10 -2.82 9.42
N ARG A 140 -10.33 -2.89 8.33
CA ARG A 140 -9.57 -4.09 7.96
C ARG A 140 -8.19 -3.75 7.39
N ILE A 141 -7.16 -4.49 7.79
CA ILE A 141 -5.80 -4.44 7.19
C ILE A 141 -5.64 -5.52 6.13
N TRP A 142 -5.88 -6.78 6.51
CA TRP A 142 -5.64 -7.96 5.69
C TRP A 142 -6.88 -8.28 4.84
N VAL A 143 -6.81 -8.02 3.54
CA VAL A 143 -7.92 -8.21 2.60
C VAL A 143 -7.66 -9.38 1.66
N ASP A 144 -8.73 -9.96 1.14
CA ASP A 144 -8.62 -11.13 0.27
C ASP A 144 -8.01 -10.72 -1.07
N ASN A 145 -6.99 -11.44 -1.50
CA ASN A 145 -6.41 -11.29 -2.82
C ASN A 145 -7.15 -12.22 -3.78
N SER A 146 -8.07 -11.68 -4.57
CA SER A 146 -8.74 -12.50 -5.58
C SER A 146 -7.77 -12.74 -6.74
N GLU A 147 -7.00 -13.83 -6.67
CA GLU A 147 -6.38 -14.34 -7.88
C GLU A 147 -7.50 -14.85 -8.80
N SER A 148 -7.38 -14.62 -10.10
CA SER A 148 -8.23 -15.29 -11.08
C SER A 148 -8.14 -16.78 -10.78
N ALA A 149 -9.25 -17.39 -10.34
CA ALA A 149 -9.32 -18.83 -10.17
C ALA A 149 -8.82 -19.49 -11.46
N THR A 150 -7.70 -20.21 -11.38
CA THR A 150 -7.19 -21.06 -12.47
C THR A 150 -8.22 -22.07 -12.90
#